data_AF-A0A968XRV6-F1
#
_entry.id   AF-A0A968XRV6-F1
#
_cell.length_a   1.000
_cell.length_b   1.000
_cell.length_c   1.000
_cell.angle_alpha   90.00
_cell.angle_beta   90.00
_cell.angle_gamma   90.00
#
_symmetry.space_group_name_H-M   'P 1'
#
loop_
_entity.id
_entity.type
_entity.pdbx_description
1 polymer ?
#
loop_
_entity_poly.entity_id
_entity_poly.type
_entity_poly.pdbx_seq_one_letter_code
_entity_poly.pdbx_strand_id
1 'polypeptide(L)'
;MNKFSDLGSQMKSAGGLMPAAVYEELFTLASALSGANVVEVGTAHGAATIAIALGAKTSSPPVTIHTIDRLGGKFSSRSKFGSVSDNEAIVRRNFREAGVERMIRMFVGSSDEFAASADCPAAIGL
;
A
#
# COMPACT_ATOMS: atom_id res chain seq x y z
N MET A 1 -5.31 -0.04 -24.10
CA MET A 1 -4.74 0.80 -23.03
C MET A 1 -3.58 0.02 -22.41
N ASN A 2 -2.37 0.58 -22.36
CA ASN A 2 -1.21 -0.13 -21.79
C ASN A 2 -1.39 -0.19 -20.25
N LYS A 3 -1.38 -1.39 -19.66
CA LYS A 3 -1.56 -1.59 -18.21
C LYS A 3 -0.58 -0.74 -17.39
N PHE A 4 0.63 -0.52 -17.90
CA PHE A 4 1.67 0.25 -17.22
C PHE A 4 1.49 1.77 -17.33
N SER A 5 0.84 2.28 -18.39
CA SER A 5 0.54 3.71 -18.48
C SER A 5 -0.51 4.17 -17.46
N ASP A 6 -1.43 3.27 -17.09
CA ASP A 6 -2.43 3.53 -16.04
C ASP A 6 -1.82 3.37 -14.64
N LEU A 7 -0.93 2.40 -14.46
CA LEU A 7 -0.15 2.28 -13.21
C LEU A 7 0.65 3.55 -12.93
N GLY A 8 1.41 4.04 -13.91
CA GLY A 8 2.24 5.24 -13.75
C GLY A 8 1.46 6.52 -13.43
N SER A 9 0.23 6.67 -13.93
CA SER A 9 -0.62 7.82 -13.60
C SER A 9 -1.11 7.74 -12.15
N GLN A 10 -1.54 6.56 -11.70
CA GLN A 10 -1.99 6.33 -10.32
C GLN A 10 -0.86 6.52 -9.31
N MET A 11 0.36 6.08 -9.62
CA MET A 11 1.52 6.28 -8.75
C MET A 11 1.84 7.77 -8.57
N LYS A 12 1.77 8.57 -9.64
CA LYS A 12 1.96 10.01 -9.58
C LYS A 12 0.88 10.69 -8.75
N SER A 13 -0.39 10.32 -8.94
CA SER A 13 -1.51 10.85 -8.15
C SER A 13 -1.39 10.52 -6.66
N ALA A 14 -0.84 9.35 -6.33
CA ALA A 14 -0.57 8.94 -4.94
C ALA A 14 0.75 9.51 -4.37
N GLY A 15 1.41 10.46 -5.06
CA GLY A 15 2.64 11.09 -4.58
C GLY A 15 3.85 10.13 -4.52
N GLY A 16 3.91 9.17 -5.45
CA GLY A 16 4.99 8.20 -5.54
C GLY A 16 6.37 8.86 -5.67
N LEU A 17 7.34 8.34 -4.90
CA LEU A 17 8.70 8.88 -4.79
C LEU A 17 9.76 7.98 -5.47
N MET A 18 9.38 6.78 -5.90
CA MET A 18 10.29 5.82 -6.52
C MET A 18 10.26 5.91 -8.05
N PRO A 19 11.31 5.44 -8.75
CA PRO A 19 11.26 5.28 -10.20
C PRO A 19 10.11 4.38 -10.64
N ALA A 20 9.51 4.66 -11.81
CA ALA A 20 8.39 3.90 -12.35
C ALA A 20 8.63 2.38 -12.39
N ALA A 21 9.84 1.97 -12.80
CA ALA A 21 10.24 0.56 -12.87
C ALA A 21 10.11 -0.19 -11.53
N VAL A 22 10.25 0.49 -10.38
CA VAL A 22 10.07 -0.15 -9.07
C VAL A 22 8.60 -0.51 -8.85
N TYR A 23 7.66 0.37 -9.23
CA TYR A 23 6.24 0.08 -9.13
C TYR A 23 5.80 -1.02 -10.10
N GLU A 24 6.40 -1.07 -11.30
CA GLU A 24 6.17 -2.14 -12.27
C GLU A 24 6.65 -3.50 -11.74
N GLU A 25 7.79 -3.53 -11.06
CA GLU A 25 8.32 -4.74 -10.42
C GLU A 25 7.42 -5.19 -9.26
N LEU A 26 6.99 -4.27 -8.39
CA LEU A 26 6.04 -4.58 -7.30
C LEU A 26 4.72 -5.16 -7.83
N PHE A 27 4.18 -4.56 -8.90
CA PHE A 27 2.99 -5.06 -9.57
C PHE A 27 3.23 -6.48 -10.11
N THR A 28 4.36 -6.71 -10.77
CA THR A 28 4.69 -7.99 -11.40
C THR A 28 4.86 -9.08 -10.34
N LEU A 29 5.63 -8.82 -9.28
CA LEU A 29 5.79 -9.74 -8.15
C LEU A 29 4.45 -10.09 -7.50
N ALA A 30 3.62 -9.08 -7.22
CA ALA A 30 2.31 -9.30 -6.60
C ALA A 30 1.34 -10.08 -7.50
N SER A 31 1.48 -9.98 -8.83
CA SER A 31 0.65 -10.74 -9.78
C SER A 31 0.87 -12.25 -9.75
N ALA A 32 2.03 -12.70 -9.24
CA ALA A 32 2.35 -14.11 -9.06
C ALA A 32 1.84 -14.68 -7.72
N LEU A 33 1.35 -13.83 -6.81
CA LEU A 33 0.87 -14.25 -5.49
C LEU A 33 -0.59 -14.75 -5.54
N SER A 34 -0.91 -15.68 -4.66
CA SER A 34 -2.27 -16.18 -4.48
C SER A 34 -2.49 -16.63 -3.03
N GLY A 35 -3.63 -16.24 -2.44
CA GLY A 35 -4.01 -16.60 -1.06
C GLY A 35 -3.03 -16.15 0.03
N ALA A 36 -2.18 -15.16 -0.27
CA ALA A 36 -1.13 -14.69 0.63
C ALA A 36 -1.55 -13.47 1.45
N ASN A 37 -0.89 -13.27 2.60
CA ASN A 37 -0.82 -11.97 3.25
C ASN A 37 0.47 -11.28 2.81
N VAL A 38 0.36 -10.05 2.32
CA VAL A 38 1.51 -9.19 2.02
C VAL A 38 1.63 -8.13 3.10
N VAL A 39 2.84 -7.86 3.59
CA VAL A 39 3.08 -6.80 4.58
C VAL A 39 4.00 -5.73 4.00
N GLU A 40 3.52 -4.49 3.98
CA GLU A 40 4.30 -3.31 3.62
C GLU A 40 4.53 -2.43 4.86
N VAL A 41 5.79 -2.13 5.14
CA VAL A 41 6.19 -1.15 6.17
C VAL A 41 6.58 0.15 5.49
N GLY A 42 5.80 1.20 5.72
CA GLY A 42 5.96 2.53 5.11
C GLY A 42 4.95 2.79 3.99
N THR A 43 3.69 3.04 4.34
CA THR A 43 2.60 3.36 3.41
C THR A 43 2.80 4.70 2.67
N ALA A 44 3.33 5.72 3.34
CA ALA A 44 3.33 7.11 2.88
C ALA A 44 1.95 7.60 2.39
N HIS A 45 1.74 7.79 1.08
CA HIS A 45 0.43 8.08 0.46
C HIS A 45 -0.13 6.93 -0.38
N GLY A 46 0.48 5.75 -0.30
CA GLY A 46 -0.09 4.49 -0.77
C GLY A 46 0.32 4.04 -2.17
N ALA A 47 1.28 4.70 -2.84
CA ALA A 47 1.66 4.36 -4.21
C ALA A 47 2.12 2.89 -4.34
N ALA A 48 3.08 2.46 -3.52
CA ALA A 48 3.58 1.08 -3.57
C ALA A 48 2.48 0.07 -3.18
N THR A 49 1.70 0.34 -2.13
CA THR A 49 0.52 -0.45 -1.76
C THR A 49 -0.45 -0.64 -2.92
N ILE A 50 -0.75 0.44 -3.66
CA ILE A 50 -1.67 0.39 -4.82
C ILE A 50 -1.06 -0.48 -5.93
N ALA A 51 0.23 -0.34 -6.23
CA ALA A 51 0.89 -1.16 -7.25
C ALA A 51 0.81 -2.66 -6.91
N ILE A 52 1.08 -3.03 -5.65
CA ILE A 52 0.95 -4.41 -5.15
C ILE A 52 -0.51 -4.87 -5.28
N ALA A 53 -1.47 -4.08 -4.81
CA ALA A 53 -2.89 -4.45 -4.83
C ALA A 53 -3.44 -4.63 -6.26
N LEU A 54 -3.02 -3.79 -7.19
CA LEU A 54 -3.39 -3.93 -8.60
C LEU A 54 -2.79 -5.19 -9.22
N GLY A 55 -1.54 -5.52 -8.89
CA GLY A 55 -0.89 -6.76 -9.33
C GLY A 55 -1.65 -7.99 -8.84
N ALA A 56 -2.03 -8.00 -7.56
CA ALA A 56 -2.71 -9.13 -6.92
C ALA A 56 -4.23 -9.20 -7.20
N LYS A 57 -4.82 -8.22 -7.90
CA LYS A 57 -6.28 -8.01 -8.00
C LYS A 57 -7.06 -9.19 -8.57
N THR A 58 -6.43 -9.99 -9.43
CA THR A 58 -7.06 -11.15 -10.08
C THR A 58 -6.68 -12.48 -9.47
N SER A 59 -5.99 -12.49 -8.32
CA SER A 59 -5.59 -13.71 -7.62
C SER A 59 -6.79 -14.49 -7.09
N SER A 60 -6.67 -15.81 -7.08
CA SER A 60 -7.63 -16.72 -6.46
C SER A 60 -6.86 -17.89 -5.82
N PRO A 61 -6.89 -18.05 -4.47
CA PRO A 61 -7.60 -17.21 -3.50
C PRO A 61 -7.09 -15.76 -3.43
N PRO A 62 -7.90 -14.81 -2.92
CA PRO A 62 -7.53 -13.40 -2.91
C PRO A 62 -6.36 -13.12 -1.96
N VAL A 63 -5.44 -12.26 -2.39
CA VAL A 63 -4.37 -11.70 -1.56
C VAL A 63 -4.92 -10.60 -0.64
N THR A 64 -4.46 -10.59 0.62
CA THR A 64 -4.71 -9.50 1.59
C THR A 64 -3.43 -8.72 1.81
N ILE A 65 -3.50 -7.40 1.75
CA ILE A 65 -2.33 -6.52 1.91
C ILE A 65 -2.48 -5.76 3.24
N HIS A 66 -1.47 -5.85 4.08
CA HIS A 66 -1.34 -5.10 5.31
C HIS A 66 -0.31 -4.00 5.08
N THR A 67 -0.70 -2.74 5.27
CA THR A 67 0.21 -1.59 5.12
C THR A 67 0.27 -0.81 6.42
N ILE A 68 1.50 -0.50 6.85
CA ILE A 68 1.79 0.01 8.19
C ILE A 68 2.56 1.32 8.08
N ASP A 69 2.06 2.37 8.71
CA ASP A 69 2.77 3.65 8.78
C ASP A 69 2.30 4.47 9.98
N ARG A 70 3.19 5.27 10.55
CA ARG A 70 2.83 6.24 11.59
C ARG A 70 2.10 7.46 11.03
N LEU A 71 2.21 7.68 9.71
CA LEU A 71 1.66 8.79 8.93
C LEU A 71 2.01 10.18 9.49
N GLY A 72 3.10 10.26 10.25
CA GLY A 72 3.51 11.45 10.98
C GLY A 72 4.78 11.22 11.80
N GLY A 73 5.09 12.18 12.67
CA GLY A 73 6.28 12.17 13.52
C GLY A 73 7.43 13.06 13.01
N LYS A 74 8.41 13.29 13.88
CA LYS A 74 9.49 14.28 13.71
C LYS A 74 10.28 14.16 12.40
N PHE A 75 10.45 12.95 11.88
CA PHE A 75 11.23 12.67 10.67
C PHE A 75 10.38 12.28 9.46
N SER A 76 9.05 12.34 9.58
CA SER A 76 8.16 11.95 8.48
C SER A 76 7.90 13.14 7.55
N SER A 77 8.10 12.93 6.25
CA SER A 77 7.70 13.90 5.22
C SER A 77 6.19 14.15 5.20
N ARG A 78 5.39 13.26 5.79
CA ARG A 78 3.93 13.37 5.89
C ARG A 78 3.47 14.54 6.76
N SER A 79 4.32 15.00 7.69
CA SER A 79 4.06 16.18 8.53
C SER A 79 3.77 17.47 7.74
N LYS A 80 4.21 17.55 6.47
CA LYS A 80 3.95 18.69 5.58
C LYS A 80 2.53 18.72 5.01
N PHE A 81 1.79 17.61 5.12
CA PHE A 81 0.47 17.44 4.51
C PHE A 81 -0.68 17.47 5.52
N GLY A 82 -0.38 17.73 6.80
CA GLY A 82 -1.37 17.85 7.87
C GLY A 82 -1.09 16.89 9.03
N SER A 83 -2.13 16.65 9.82
CA SER A 83 -2.11 15.70 10.92
C SER A 83 -2.01 14.24 10.43
N VAL A 84 -1.83 13.31 11.37
CA VAL A 84 -1.90 11.86 11.09
C VAL A 84 -3.26 11.51 10.47
N SER A 85 -4.36 12.07 11.01
CA SER A 85 -5.72 11.83 10.50
C SER A 85 -5.91 12.38 9.08
N ASP A 86 -5.30 13.52 8.74
CA ASP A 86 -5.38 14.09 7.39
C ASP A 86 -4.65 13.20 6.38
N ASN A 87 -3.45 12.72 6.75
CA ASN A 87 -2.68 11.79 5.92
C ASN A 87 -3.38 10.45 5.74
N GLU A 88 -3.99 9.91 6.81
CA GLU A 88 -4.81 8.71 6.73
C GLU A 88 -5.99 8.89 5.76
N ALA A 89 -6.69 10.04 5.83
CA ALA A 89 -7.79 10.34 4.91
C ALA A 89 -7.30 10.40 3.44
N ILE A 90 -6.12 10.97 3.18
CA ILE A 90 -5.48 10.99 1.86
C ILE A 90 -5.22 9.56 1.37
N VAL A 91 -4.58 8.72 2.19
CA VAL A 91 -4.26 7.33 1.83
C VAL A 91 -5.52 6.54 1.49
N ARG A 92 -6.54 6.61 2.36
CA ARG A 92 -7.82 5.91 2.15
C ARG A 92 -8.53 6.38 0.89
N ARG A 93 -8.49 7.69 0.58
CA ARG A 93 -9.02 8.22 -0.67
C ARG A 93 -8.28 7.64 -1.88
N ASN A 94 -6.94 7.62 -1.86
CA ASN A 94 -6.14 7.09 -2.96
C ASN A 94 -6.45 5.60 -3.21
N PHE A 95 -6.59 4.78 -2.15
CA PHE A 95 -6.98 3.37 -2.28
C PHE A 95 -8.35 3.16 -2.91
N ARG A 96 -9.30 4.05 -2.59
CA ARG A 96 -10.65 4.04 -3.17
C ARG A 96 -10.66 4.47 -4.62
N GLU A 97 -9.93 5.53 -4.97
CA GLU A 97 -9.79 6.01 -6.34
C GLU A 97 -9.12 4.96 -7.24
N ALA A 98 -8.18 4.17 -6.70
CA ALA A 98 -7.59 3.03 -7.40
C ALA A 98 -8.46 1.76 -7.40
N GLY A 99 -9.57 1.75 -6.65
CA GLY A 99 -10.50 0.61 -6.57
C GLY A 99 -9.87 -0.65 -5.96
N VAL A 100 -9.00 -0.49 -4.96
CA VAL A 100 -8.27 -1.58 -4.28
C VAL A 100 -8.51 -1.62 -2.76
N GLU A 101 -9.26 -0.66 -2.22
CA GLU A 101 -9.56 -0.49 -0.79
C GLU A 101 -9.94 -1.79 -0.04
N ARG A 102 -10.67 -2.70 -0.69
CA ARG A 102 -11.18 -3.93 -0.06
C ARG A 102 -10.09 -4.96 0.21
N MET A 103 -9.00 -4.90 -0.54
CA MET A 103 -7.84 -5.79 -0.42
C MET A 103 -6.86 -5.34 0.65
N ILE A 104 -6.99 -4.11 1.14
CA ILE A 104 -6.00 -3.47 2.01
C ILE A 104 -6.52 -3.38 3.44
N ARG A 105 -5.65 -3.71 4.39
CA ARG A 105 -5.76 -3.49 5.83
C ARG A 105 -4.68 -2.49 6.20
N MET A 106 -5.08 -1.31 6.67
CA MET A 106 -4.15 -0.26 7.04
C MET A 106 -4.05 -0.18 8.55
N PHE A 107 -2.83 -0.21 9.06
CA PHE A 107 -2.51 -0.03 10.47
C PHE A 107 -1.76 1.29 10.66
N VAL A 108 -2.34 2.21 11.41
CA VAL A 108 -1.69 3.50 11.71
C VAL A 108 -0.93 3.36 13.02
N GLY A 109 0.39 3.22 12.91
CA GLY A 109 1.28 2.94 14.04
C GLY A 109 2.65 2.48 13.58
N SER A 110 3.45 1.99 14.52
CA SER A 110 4.75 1.38 14.23
C SER A 110 4.65 -0.07 13.82
N SER A 111 5.70 -0.58 13.16
CA SER A 111 5.85 -2.00 12.87
C SER A 111 5.87 -2.87 14.13
N ASP A 112 6.46 -2.37 15.22
CA ASP A 112 6.52 -3.11 16.49
C ASP A 112 5.14 -3.24 17.15
N GLU A 113 4.35 -2.15 17.12
CA GLU A 113 2.97 -2.17 17.58
C GLU A 113 2.10 -3.09 16.71
N PHE A 114 2.29 -3.05 15.39
CA PHE A 114 1.61 -3.96 14.48
C PHE A 114 1.97 -5.42 14.77
N ALA A 115 3.25 -5.74 14.90
CA ALA A 115 3.71 -7.10 15.17
C ALA A 115 3.16 -7.69 16.48
N ALA A 116 2.86 -6.84 17.47
CA ALA A 116 2.24 -7.23 18.73
C ALA A 116 0.69 -7.19 18.71
N SER A 117 0.07 -6.69 17.65
CA SER A 117 -1.39 -6.53 17.57
C SER A 117 -2.08 -7.78 16.99
N ALA A 118 -3.40 -7.84 17.18
CA ALA A 118 -4.23 -8.88 16.55
C ALA A 118 -4.39 -8.68 15.02
N ASP A 119 -3.94 -7.54 14.47
CA ASP A 119 -4.00 -7.27 13.03
C ASP A 119 -2.84 -7.91 12.27
N CYS A 120 -1.76 -8.32 12.95
CA CYS A 120 -0.63 -9.01 12.33
C CYS A 120 -1.05 -10.42 11.87
N PRO A 121 -0.89 -10.76 10.57
CA PRO A 121 -1.24 -12.09 10.09
C PRO A 121 -0.28 -13.15 10.65
N ALA A 122 -0.80 -14.34 10.96
CA ALA A 122 0.00 -15.45 11.48
C ALA A 122 1.05 -15.97 10.48
N ALA A 123 0.88 -15.69 9.18
CA ALA A 123 1.84 -16.04 8.13
C ALA A 123 1.87 -14.95 7.05
N ILE A 124 3.09 -14.62 6.60
CA ILE A 124 3.39 -13.60 5.58
C ILE A 124 3.93 -14.32 4.35
N GLY A 125 3.36 -14.01 3.17
CA GLY A 125 3.80 -14.56 1.88
C GLY A 125 4.69 -13.62 1.08
N LEU A 126 4.68 -12.32 1.40
CA LEU A 126 5.61 -11.31 0.91
C LEU A 126 5.72 -10.15 1.91
#